data_AF-A0A835CBI9-F1
#
_entry.id   AF-A0A835CBI9-F1
#
_cell.length_a   1.000
_cell.length_b   1.000
_cell.length_c   1.000
_cell.angle_alpha   90.00
_cell.angle_beta   90.00
_cell.angle_gamma   90.00
#
_symmetry.space_group_name_H-M   'P 1'
#
loop_
_entity.id
_entity.type
_entity.pdbx_description
1 polymer ?
#
loop_
_entity_poly.entity_id
_entity_poly.type
_entity_poly.pdbx_seq_one_letter_code
_entity_poly.pdbx_strand_id
1 'polypeptide(L)'
;MVNLPDAPNRAKILKVILAKEDLSAGVDLDAIATMTDGYSGSDLKNLCVAAAHRPIKEILEKEKKDRTAALAEGRPVPALSGSADIRSLNMEDFKHAHEQVCASVSSESVNMTELLQWNELYGEGGSRRKKALSYFM
;
A
#
# COMPACT_ATOMS: atom_id res chain seq x y z
N MET A 1 10.27 -20.15 -2.28
CA MET A 1 9.06 -19.34 -2.10
C MET A 1 9.47 -18.01 -1.47
N VAL A 2 8.82 -16.91 -1.81
CA VAL A 2 9.08 -15.61 -1.17
C VAL A 2 7.92 -15.30 -0.24
N ASN A 3 8.22 -15.05 1.03
CA ASN A 3 7.22 -14.73 2.05
C ASN A 3 6.73 -13.28 1.91
N LEU A 4 5.60 -12.98 2.56
CA LEU A 4 5.18 -11.60 2.75
C LEU A 4 6.28 -10.78 3.46
N PRO A 5 6.41 -9.49 3.13
CA PRO A 5 7.40 -8.64 3.78
C PRO A 5 7.08 -8.46 5.26
N ASP A 6 8.10 -8.56 6.10
CA ASP A 6 8.05 -8.15 7.50
C ASP A 6 7.99 -6.61 7.64
N ALA A 7 7.70 -6.11 8.84
CA ALA A 7 7.59 -4.68 9.10
C ALA A 7 8.79 -3.85 8.55
N PRO A 8 10.07 -4.18 8.80
CA PRO A 8 11.18 -3.38 8.28
C PRO A 8 11.27 -3.42 6.75
N ASN A 9 10.92 -4.53 6.10
CA ASN A 9 10.88 -4.56 4.63
C ASN A 9 9.66 -3.81 4.07
N ARG A 10 8.51 -3.82 4.74
CA ARG A 10 7.36 -2.97 4.39
C ARG A 10 7.72 -1.49 4.44
N ALA A 11 8.43 -1.04 5.48
CA ALA A 11 8.92 0.34 5.58
C ALA A 11 9.84 0.72 4.40
N LYS A 12 10.74 -0.18 3.99
CA LYS A 12 11.60 0.02 2.81
C LYS A 12 10.78 0.09 1.51
N ILE A 13 9.79 -0.78 1.34
CA ILE A 13 8.89 -0.78 0.18
C ILE A 13 8.12 0.54 0.13
N LEU A 14 7.52 0.98 1.24
CA LEU A 14 6.82 2.26 1.36
C LEU A 14 7.74 3.43 0.99
N LYS A 15 8.98 3.42 1.48
CA LYS A 15 9.98 4.45 1.14
C LYS A 15 10.26 4.52 -0.36
N VAL A 16 10.31 3.39 -1.05
CA VAL A 16 10.51 3.34 -2.51
C VAL A 16 9.27 3.83 -3.25
N ILE A 17 8.08 3.39 -2.84
CA ILE A 17 6.80 3.77 -3.47
C ILE A 17 6.59 5.29 -3.34
N LEU A 18 6.82 5.84 -2.15
CA LEU A 18 6.58 7.24 -1.82
C LEU A 18 7.76 8.17 -2.15
N ALA A 19 8.84 7.67 -2.79
CA ALA A 19 10.07 8.43 -3.00
C ALA A 19 9.89 9.71 -3.82
N LYS A 20 8.82 9.81 -4.61
CA LYS A 20 8.49 10.96 -5.47
C LYS A 20 7.26 11.73 -4.99
N GLU A 21 6.65 11.30 -3.89
CA GLU A 21 5.46 11.93 -3.34
C GLU A 21 5.85 13.04 -2.37
N ASP A 22 4.99 14.06 -2.26
CA ASP A 22 5.16 15.13 -1.30
C ASP A 22 4.59 14.71 0.06
N LEU A 23 5.47 14.40 1.02
CA LEU A 23 5.10 13.94 2.36
C LEU A 23 5.28 15.07 3.38
N SER A 24 4.25 15.25 4.22
CA SER A 24 4.34 16.10 5.40
C SER A 24 5.34 15.55 6.41
N ALA A 25 5.97 16.43 7.19
CA ALA A 25 6.96 16.07 8.21
C ALA A 25 6.42 15.11 9.30
N GLY A 26 5.11 14.99 9.45
CA GLY A 26 4.46 14.08 10.40
C GLY A 26 4.23 12.65 9.89
N VAL A 27 4.70 12.30 8.68
CA VAL A 27 4.53 10.94 8.13
C VAL A 27 5.59 10.01 8.69
N ASP A 28 5.15 8.99 9.41
CA ASP A 28 6.00 7.92 9.96
C ASP A 28 5.81 6.62 9.16
N LEU A 29 6.81 6.26 8.35
CA LEU A 29 6.78 5.06 7.53
C LEU A 29 6.85 3.76 8.34
N ASP A 30 7.51 3.79 9.50
CA ASP A 30 7.59 2.62 10.37
C ASP A 30 6.23 2.35 11.03
N ALA A 31 5.52 3.41 11.45
CA ALA A 31 4.15 3.28 11.93
C ALA A 31 3.18 2.74 10.86
N ILE A 32 3.31 3.20 9.60
CA ILE A 32 2.53 2.65 8.48
C ILE A 32 2.89 1.18 8.24
N ALA A 33 4.17 0.82 8.31
CA ALA A 33 4.60 -0.57 8.16
C ALA A 33 4.07 -1.48 9.28
N THR A 34 3.95 -0.97 10.52
CA THR A 34 3.35 -1.72 11.63
C THR A 34 1.86 -1.95 11.45
N MET A 35 1.07 -0.95 11.03
CA MET A 35 -0.38 -1.13 10.85
C MET A 35 -0.75 -1.99 9.63
N THR A 36 0.16 -2.14 8.66
CA THR A 36 -0.05 -2.89 7.41
C THR A 36 0.45 -4.33 7.50
N ASP A 37 0.27 -4.99 8.64
CA ASP A 37 0.70 -6.37 8.79
C ASP A 37 -0.06 -7.31 7.84
N GLY A 38 0.67 -8.27 7.25
CA GLY A 38 0.14 -9.16 6.22
C GLY A 38 0.00 -8.54 4.82
N TYR A 39 0.38 -7.27 4.62
CA TYR A 39 0.28 -6.64 3.30
C TYR A 39 1.37 -7.15 2.37
N SER A 40 0.98 -7.50 1.15
CA SER A 40 1.91 -7.71 0.04
C SER A 40 2.43 -6.38 -0.50
N GLY A 41 3.45 -6.42 -1.37
CA GLY A 41 3.92 -5.21 -2.05
C GLY A 41 2.84 -4.52 -2.89
N SER A 42 1.91 -5.29 -3.46
CA SER A 42 0.76 -4.76 -4.20
C SER A 42 -0.24 -4.08 -3.28
N ASP A 43 -0.50 -4.65 -2.10
CA ASP A 43 -1.40 -4.04 -1.11
C ASP A 43 -0.83 -2.70 -0.60
N LEU A 44 0.48 -2.65 -0.31
CA LEU A 44 1.16 -1.41 0.07
C LEU A 44 1.07 -0.34 -1.02
N LYS A 45 1.20 -0.73 -2.30
CA LYS A 45 1.02 0.18 -3.42
C LYS A 45 -0.41 0.71 -3.48
N ASN A 46 -1.40 -0.16 -3.34
CA ASN A 46 -2.81 0.23 -3.35
C ASN A 46 -3.15 1.17 -2.18
N LEU A 47 -2.59 0.93 -0.99
CA LEU A 47 -2.68 1.82 0.16
C LEU A 47 -2.15 3.22 -0.18
N CYS A 48 -0.95 3.32 -0.76
CA CYS A 48 -0.35 4.60 -1.12
C CYS A 48 -1.19 5.36 -2.16
N VAL A 49 -1.72 4.64 -3.17
CA VAL A 49 -2.62 5.23 -4.18
C VAL A 49 -3.92 5.73 -3.56
N ALA A 50 -4.52 4.95 -2.66
CA ALA A 50 -5.73 5.37 -1.95
C ALA A 50 -5.49 6.60 -1.07
N ALA A 51 -4.33 6.69 -0.40
CA ALA A 51 -3.92 7.86 0.37
C ALA A 51 -3.75 9.10 -0.53
N ALA A 52 -3.03 8.98 -1.65
CA ALA A 52 -2.82 10.05 -2.63
C ALA A 52 -4.12 10.60 -3.25
N HIS A 53 -5.15 9.77 -3.38
CA HIS A 53 -6.44 10.20 -3.89
C HIS A 53 -7.24 11.08 -2.92
N ARG A 54 -6.95 11.05 -1.61
CA ARG A 54 -7.73 11.80 -0.63
C ARG A 54 -7.58 13.32 -0.79
N PRO A 55 -6.36 13.91 -0.85
CA PRO A 55 -6.20 15.33 -1.15
C PRO A 55 -6.87 15.77 -2.45
N ILE A 56 -6.81 14.93 -3.49
CA ILE A 56 -7.42 15.20 -4.80
C ILE A 56 -8.95 15.28 -4.66
N LYS A 57 -9.57 14.34 -3.94
CA LYS A 57 -11.01 14.37 -3.66
C LYS A 57 -11.42 15.60 -2.85
N GLU A 58 -10.62 16.01 -1.88
CA GLU A 58 -10.89 17.21 -1.07
C GLU A 58 -10.97 18.47 -1.94
N ILE A 59 -10.05 18.63 -2.89
CA ILE A 59 -10.05 19.74 -3.86
C ILE A 59 -11.29 19.67 -4.75
N LEU A 60 -11.57 18.52 -5.35
CA LEU A 60 -12.71 18.36 -6.26
C LEU A 60 -14.05 18.67 -5.58
N GLU A 61 -14.22 18.23 -4.34
CA GLU A 61 -15.42 18.53 -3.56
C GLU A 61 -15.51 20.01 -3.17
N LYS A 62 -14.38 20.67 -2.89
CA LYS A 62 -14.33 22.11 -2.66
C LYS A 62 -14.72 22.89 -3.92
N GLU A 63 -14.15 22.55 -5.08
CA GLU A 63 -14.48 23.19 -6.36
C GLU A 63 -15.96 23.05 -6.71
N LYS A 64 -16.52 21.86 -6.49
CA LYS A 64 -17.94 21.60 -6.73
C LYS A 64 -18.81 22.50 -5.85
N LYS A 65 -18.48 22.63 -4.55
CA LYS A 65 -19.18 23.51 -3.61
C LYS A 65 -19.06 24.97 -4.02
N ASP A 66 -17.85 25.45 -4.30
CA ASP A 66 -17.58 26.84 -4.65
C ASP A 66 -18.27 27.22 -5.98
N ARG A 67 -18.28 26.31 -6.96
CA ARG A 67 -19.03 26.48 -8.21
C ARG A 67 -20.54 26.56 -7.97
N THR A 68 -21.10 25.67 -7.13
CA THR A 68 -22.54 25.75 -6.82
C THR A 68 -22.92 27.03 -6.09
N ALA A 69 -22.06 27.52 -5.19
CA ALA A 69 -22.28 28.79 -4.49
C ALA A 69 -22.20 29.99 -5.46
N ALA A 70 -21.19 30.04 -6.33
CA ALA A 70 -21.04 31.10 -7.31
C ALA A 70 -22.25 31.21 -8.25
N LEU A 71 -22.77 30.05 -8.72
CA LEU A 71 -23.97 30.01 -9.55
C LEU A 71 -25.22 30.49 -8.81
N ALA A 72 -25.38 30.14 -7.52
CA ALA A 72 -26.51 30.59 -6.71
C ALA A 72 -26.49 32.11 -6.44
N GLU A 73 -25.29 32.70 -6.37
CA GLU A 73 -25.08 34.12 -6.05
C GLU A 73 -24.84 35.00 -7.29
N GLY A 74 -24.90 34.43 -8.50
CA GLY A 74 -24.65 35.15 -9.74
C GLY A 74 -23.20 35.64 -9.93
N ARG A 75 -22.24 35.07 -9.18
CA ARG A 75 -20.81 35.38 -9.29
C ARG A 75 -20.17 34.59 -10.45
N PRO A 76 -19.04 35.06 -11.01
CA PRO A 76 -18.28 34.29 -11.99
C PRO A 76 -17.77 32.98 -11.38
N VAL A 77 -17.67 31.94 -12.22
CA VAL A 77 -17.19 30.61 -11.80
C VAL A 77 -15.72 30.72 -11.37
N PRO A 78 -15.35 30.16 -10.19
CA PRO A 78 -13.96 30.13 -9.74
C PRO A 78 -13.05 29.40 -10.73
N ALA A 79 -11.76 29.77 -10.74
CA ALA A 79 -10.74 29.06 -11.51
C ALA A 79 -10.58 27.62 -11.01
N LEU A 80 -10.20 26.72 -11.92
CA LEU A 80 -9.87 25.33 -11.56
C LEU A 80 -8.52 25.29 -10.84
N SER A 81 -8.45 24.41 -9.85
CA SER A 81 -7.28 24.11 -9.03
C SER A 81 -6.31 23.26 -9.84
N GLY A 82 -5.03 23.57 -9.72
CA GLY A 82 -3.95 22.84 -10.38
C GLY A 82 -3.29 21.83 -9.45
N SER A 83 -2.20 21.23 -9.93
CA SER A 83 -1.37 20.33 -9.11
C SER A 83 -0.73 21.04 -7.91
N ALA A 84 -0.52 22.35 -7.98
CA ALA A 84 0.06 23.15 -6.89
C ALA A 84 -0.89 23.34 -5.69
N ASP A 85 -2.19 23.13 -5.88
CA ASP A 85 -3.20 23.24 -4.82
C ASP A 85 -3.34 21.93 -4.02
N ILE A 86 -2.69 20.85 -4.47
CA ILE A 86 -2.69 19.57 -3.77
C ILE A 86 -1.78 19.67 -2.55
N ARG A 87 -2.38 19.54 -1.37
CA ARG A 87 -1.63 19.49 -0.11
C ARG A 87 -0.77 18.22 -0.04
N SER A 88 0.34 18.32 0.68
CA SER A 88 1.20 17.17 1.01
C SER A 88 0.41 16.08 1.73
N LEU A 89 0.83 14.83 1.51
CA LEU A 89 0.30 13.65 2.18
C LEU A 89 0.66 13.67 3.67
N ASN A 90 -0.31 13.37 4.52
CA ASN A 90 -0.11 13.29 5.97
C ASN A 90 -0.58 11.93 6.51
N MET A 91 -0.33 11.70 7.80
CA MET A 91 -0.63 10.42 8.44
C MET A 91 -2.12 10.03 8.41
N GLU A 92 -3.05 10.99 8.39
CA GLU A 92 -4.49 10.72 8.32
C GLU A 92 -4.92 10.18 6.95
N ASP A 93 -4.22 10.55 5.88
CA ASP A 93 -4.46 10.00 4.55
C ASP A 93 -4.18 8.49 4.52
N PHE A 94 -3.08 8.07 5.16
CA PHE A 94 -2.70 6.65 5.26
C PHE A 94 -3.63 5.86 6.18
N LYS A 95 -4.03 6.43 7.33
CA LYS A 95 -5.02 5.79 8.22
C LYS A 95 -6.33 5.54 7.51
N HIS A 96 -6.84 6.54 6.79
CA HIS A 96 -8.08 6.39 6.05
C HIS A 96 -7.96 5.46 4.83
N ALA A 97 -6.82 5.46 4.17
CA ALA A 97 -6.54 4.49 3.11
C ALA A 97 -6.53 3.05 3.65
N HIS A 98 -6.00 2.84 4.86
CA HIS A 98 -5.96 1.53 5.51
C HIS A 98 -7.36 0.99 5.83
N GLU A 99 -8.32 1.86 6.16
CA GLU A 99 -9.73 1.47 6.34
C GLU A 99 -10.37 0.94 5.04
N GLN A 100 -9.86 1.35 3.87
CA GLN A 100 -10.42 0.99 2.56
C GLN A 100 -9.69 -0.17 1.87
N VAL A 101 -8.43 -0.41 2.23
CA VAL A 101 -7.58 -1.42 1.59
C VAL A 101 -7.29 -2.52 2.60
N CYS A 102 -7.71 -3.76 2.34
CA CYS A 102 -7.38 -4.92 3.17
C CYS A 102 -6.20 -5.72 2.59
N ALA A 103 -5.55 -6.54 3.43
CA ALA A 103 -4.54 -7.49 2.98
C ALA A 103 -5.16 -8.52 2.03
N SER A 104 -4.54 -8.74 0.88
CA SER A 104 -5.08 -9.67 -0.13
C SER A 104 -4.69 -11.14 0.12
N VAL A 105 -3.65 -11.38 0.93
CA VAL A 105 -3.16 -12.72 1.23
C VAL A 105 -3.63 -13.15 2.60
N SER A 106 -4.43 -14.22 2.67
CA SER A 106 -4.82 -14.85 3.93
C SER A 106 -3.90 -16.03 4.25
N SER A 107 -3.26 -15.96 5.41
CA SER A 107 -2.40 -17.02 5.96
C SER A 107 -3.16 -18.31 6.29
N GLU A 108 -4.48 -18.24 6.45
CA GLU A 108 -5.32 -19.38 6.86
C GLU A 108 -5.94 -20.14 5.68
N SER A 109 -5.64 -19.72 4.45
CA SER A 109 -6.19 -20.39 3.27
C SER A 109 -5.55 -21.77 3.05
N VAL A 110 -6.37 -22.75 2.68
CA VAL A 110 -5.94 -24.13 2.41
C VAL A 110 -4.80 -24.16 1.37
N ASN A 111 -4.90 -23.30 0.35
CA ASN A 111 -3.88 -23.13 -0.69
C ASN A 111 -2.54 -22.65 -0.13
N MET A 112 -2.54 -21.74 0.85
CA MET A 112 -1.31 -21.26 1.49
C MET A 112 -0.66 -22.35 2.33
N THR A 113 -1.45 -23.15 3.06
CA THR A 113 -0.93 -24.29 3.83
C THR A 113 -0.26 -25.32 2.94
N GLU A 114 -0.86 -25.66 1.79
CA GLU A 114 -0.26 -26.57 0.81
C GLU A 114 1.05 -26.00 0.22
N LEU A 115 1.10 -24.70 -0.07
CA LEU A 115 2.31 -24.03 -0.55
C LEU A 115 3.43 -24.02 0.50
N LEU A 116 3.10 -23.78 1.76
CA LEU A 116 4.05 -23.86 2.87
C LEU A 116 4.63 -25.27 2.98
N GLN A 117 3.78 -26.30 2.96
CA GLN A 117 4.18 -27.70 3.04
C GLN A 117 5.05 -28.11 1.84
N TRP A 118 4.70 -27.67 0.63
CA TRP A 118 5.52 -27.90 -0.55
C TRP A 118 6.88 -27.23 -0.43
N ASN A 119 6.93 -25.97 0.04
CA ASN A 119 8.19 -25.25 0.22
C ASN A 119 9.07 -25.89 1.31
N GLU A 120 8.50 -26.48 2.36
CA GLU A 120 9.26 -27.21 3.38
C GLU A 120 9.91 -28.49 2.81
N LEU A 121 9.19 -29.20 1.94
CA LEU A 121 9.65 -30.47 1.34
C LEU A 121 10.64 -30.28 0.19
N TYR A 122 10.46 -29.23 -0.63
CA TYR A 122 11.15 -29.06 -1.92
C TYR A 122 11.81 -27.69 -2.11
N GLY A 123 11.57 -26.73 -1.21
CA GLY A 123 12.10 -25.37 -1.32
C GLY A 123 13.56 -25.23 -0.92
N GLU A 124 14.01 -23.99 -0.88
CA GLU A 124 15.40 -23.65 -0.59
C GLU A 124 15.75 -24.04 0.87
N GLY A 125 16.70 -24.97 1.04
CA GLY A 125 17.04 -25.55 2.36
C GLY A 125 16.15 -26.71 2.81
N GLY A 126 15.29 -27.25 1.94
CA GLY A 126 14.35 -28.33 2.27
C GLY A 126 15.00 -29.60 2.83
N SER A 127 14.27 -30.27 3.73
CA SER A 127 14.71 -31.42 4.54
C SER A 127 15.01 -32.70 3.74
N ARG A 128 14.84 -32.68 2.41
CA ARG A 128 15.33 -33.76 1.54
C ARG A 128 16.86 -33.80 1.61
N ARG A 129 17.38 -34.62 2.53
CA ARG A 129 18.71 -35.23 2.41
C ARG A 129 18.88 -35.64 0.96
N LYS A 130 19.85 -35.03 0.26
CA LYS A 130 20.30 -35.46 -1.07
C LYS A 130 20.58 -36.95 -0.98
N LYS A 131 19.64 -37.80 -1.42
CA LYS A 131 19.89 -39.23 -1.51
C LYS A 131 20.94 -39.35 -2.61
N ALA A 132 22.18 -39.64 -2.23
CA ALA A 132 23.27 -39.81 -3.18
C ALA A 132 22.82 -40.86 -4.20
N LEU A 133 22.74 -40.46 -5.47
CA LEU A 133 22.46 -41.38 -6.56
C LEU A 133 23.67 -42.31 -6.66
N SER A 134 23.55 -43.52 -6.09
CA SER A 134 24.56 -44.58 -6.25
C SER A 134 24.46 -45.13 -7.68
N TYR A 135 25.13 -44.47 -8.62
CA TYR A 135 25.22 -44.90 -10.02
C TYR A 135 26.42 -45.81 -10.31
N PHE A 136 26.99 -46.43 -9.28
CA PHE A 136 28.02 -47.45 -9.43
C PHE A 136 27.71 -48.62 -8.50
N MET A 137 27.27 -49.73 -9.10
CA MET A 137 27.45 -51.08 -8.60
C MET A 137 27.74 -51.98 -9.81
#